data_AF-A0A2K3LVU8-F1
#
_entry.id   AF-A0A2K3LVU8-F1
#
_cell.length_a   1.000
_cell.length_b   1.000
_cell.length_c   1.000
_cell.angle_alpha   90.00
_cell.angle_beta   90.00
_cell.angle_gamma   90.00
#
_symmetry.space_group_name_H-M   'P 1'
#
loop_
_entity.id
_entity.type
_entity.pdbx_description
1 polymer ?
#
loop_
_entity_poly.entity_id
_entity_poly.type
_entity_poly.pdbx_seq_one_letter_code
_entity_poly.pdbx_strand_id
1 'polypeptide(L)'
;MDTLLYLLVYPQRPLVTTKSIELVGYDKLGAGQNATVAVMSYSGYDIEDAIVMNKSSLDRGFGRCIFMKRYTAVRQRYPNGTADRIIGPNRAGDTAGRMQVSYLNNVELNMSVTAFITMKVLVAAMKILDDDGIAAPGEIISPNHIYINKQSPIETRNRVSAIAYRSTEQTFNKCYGGEVVDK
;
A
#
# COMPACT_ATOMS: atom_id res chain seq x y z
N MET A 1 3.88 -4.87 -15.18
CA MET A 1 3.76 -5.30 -13.78
C MET A 1 2.49 -6.12 -13.63
N ASP A 2 2.61 -7.33 -13.07
CA ASP A 2 1.48 -8.20 -12.77
C ASP A 2 0.61 -7.62 -11.65
N THR A 3 -0.62 -8.13 -11.51
CA THR A 3 -1.56 -7.60 -10.50
C THR A 3 -1.17 -8.04 -9.09
N LEU A 4 -0.69 -9.27 -8.92
CA LEU A 4 -0.26 -9.85 -7.65
C LEU A 4 0.97 -10.72 -7.89
N LEU A 5 1.94 -10.66 -6.98
CA LEU A 5 3.15 -11.46 -7.04
C LEU A 5 3.53 -11.91 -5.63
N TYR A 6 3.82 -13.21 -5.50
CA TYR A 6 4.34 -13.82 -4.28
C TYR A 6 5.75 -14.33 -4.57
N LEU A 7 6.75 -13.79 -3.86
CA LEU A 7 8.14 -14.22 -3.97
C LEU A 7 8.61 -14.77 -2.65
N LEU A 8 9.25 -15.93 -2.66
CA LEU A 8 9.97 -16.44 -1.50
C LEU A 8 11.32 -15.71 -1.40
N VAL A 9 11.74 -15.30 -0.19
CA VAL A 9 13.02 -14.58 -0.02
C VAL A 9 14.22 -15.50 -0.24
N TYR A 10 14.12 -16.75 0.23
CA TYR A 10 15.20 -17.74 0.11
C TYR A 10 14.69 -19.05 -0.50
N PRO A 11 14.44 -19.09 -1.82
CA PRO A 11 14.10 -20.34 -2.49
C PRO A 11 15.27 -21.31 -2.46
N GLN A 12 14.97 -22.60 -2.29
CA GLN A 12 15.94 -23.69 -2.30
C GLN A 12 15.57 -24.72 -3.37
N ARG A 13 16.60 -25.37 -3.93
CA ARG A 13 16.42 -26.51 -4.84
C ARG A 13 15.92 -27.71 -4.04
N PRO A 14 14.94 -28.48 -4.56
CA PRO A 14 14.51 -29.71 -3.90
C PRO A 14 15.66 -30.72 -3.81
N LEU A 15 15.78 -31.39 -2.66
CA LEU A 15 16.83 -32.41 -2.43
C LEU A 15 16.60 -33.68 -3.27
N VAL A 16 15.34 -34.05 -3.49
CA VAL A 16 14.94 -35.21 -4.28
C VAL A 16 14.27 -34.71 -5.55
N THR A 17 14.90 -34.90 -6.70
CA THR A 17 14.39 -34.49 -8.02
C THR A 17 13.89 -35.68 -8.83
N THR A 18 12.84 -35.46 -9.62
CA THR A 18 12.41 -36.39 -10.67
C THR A 18 12.91 -35.92 -12.03
N LYS A 19 13.04 -36.82 -13.00
CA LYS A 19 13.50 -36.45 -14.37
C LYS A 19 12.63 -35.36 -15.01
N SER A 20 11.34 -35.33 -14.70
CA SER A 20 10.43 -34.29 -15.22
C SER A 20 10.79 -32.88 -14.72
N ILE A 21 11.24 -32.74 -13.46
CA ILE A 21 11.66 -31.45 -12.89
C ILE A 21 12.88 -30.90 -13.65
N GLU A 22 13.80 -31.78 -14.03
CA GLU A 22 15.00 -31.42 -14.79
C GLU A 22 14.68 -31.05 -16.24
N LEU A 23 13.77 -31.79 -16.88
CA LEU A 23 13.32 -31.49 -18.25
C LEU A 23 12.58 -30.16 -18.35
N VAL A 24 11.79 -29.81 -17.33
CA VAL A 24 11.08 -28.52 -17.24
C VAL A 24 12.01 -27.39 -16.75
N GLY A 25 13.14 -27.73 -16.13
CA GLY A 25 14.09 -26.76 -15.59
C GLY A 25 13.63 -26.09 -14.29
N TYR A 26 12.73 -26.74 -13.53
CA TYR A 26 12.19 -26.23 -12.27
C TYR A 26 13.20 -26.31 -11.12
N ASP A 27 14.31 -27.02 -11.34
CA ASP A 27 15.45 -27.10 -10.44
C ASP A 27 16.25 -25.78 -10.33
N LYS A 28 16.19 -24.94 -11.37
CA LYS A 28 16.81 -23.60 -11.40
C LYS A 28 15.96 -22.53 -10.71
N LEU A 29 14.64 -22.71 -10.69
CA LEU A 29 13.68 -21.80 -10.06
C LEU A 29 12.92 -22.54 -8.95
N GLY A 30 13.65 -22.87 -7.88
CA GLY A 30 13.08 -23.55 -6.73
C GLY A 30 11.91 -22.76 -6.13
N ALA A 31 10.74 -23.40 -6.00
CA ALA A 31 9.53 -22.74 -5.51
C ALA A 31 9.27 -22.97 -4.01
N GLY A 32 10.24 -23.50 -3.27
CA GLY A 32 10.06 -23.86 -1.86
C GLY A 32 11.35 -23.81 -1.04
N GLN A 33 11.28 -24.31 0.19
CA GLN A 33 12.41 -24.45 1.10
C GLN A 33 12.49 -25.88 1.61
N ASN A 34 13.70 -26.42 1.77
CA ASN A 34 13.87 -27.70 2.42
C ASN A 34 13.67 -27.51 3.94
N ALA A 35 12.88 -28.40 4.54
CA ALA A 35 12.56 -28.37 5.96
C ALA A 35 13.05 -29.64 6.64
N THR A 36 13.60 -29.51 7.85
CA THR A 36 13.86 -30.66 8.72
C THR A 36 12.57 -31.01 9.46
N VAL A 37 12.08 -32.22 9.24
CA VAL A 37 10.81 -32.70 9.80
C VAL A 37 11.09 -33.75 10.86
N ALA A 38 10.45 -33.61 12.03
CA ALA A 38 10.42 -34.65 13.06
C ALA A 38 9.01 -35.21 13.13
N VAL A 39 8.87 -36.54 13.00
CA VAL A 39 7.58 -37.23 13.11
C VAL A 39 7.44 -37.73 14.53
N MET A 40 6.70 -36.99 15.36
CA MET A 40 6.42 -37.32 16.75
C MET A 40 5.13 -36.64 17.19
N SER A 41 4.48 -37.19 18.21
CA SER A 41 3.37 -36.50 18.88
C SER A 41 3.93 -35.44 19.83
N TYR A 42 3.48 -34.19 19.69
CA TYR A 42 4.00 -33.08 20.50
C TYR A 42 2.92 -32.11 20.99
N SER A 43 2.78 -31.99 22.31
CA SER A 43 1.94 -31.02 23.01
C SER A 43 0.43 -31.07 22.72
N GLY A 44 -0.05 -31.95 21.83
CA GLY A 44 -1.48 -32.08 21.50
C GLY A 44 -2.04 -30.94 20.64
N TYR A 45 -1.18 -30.09 20.08
CA TYR A 45 -1.56 -29.06 19.09
C TYR A 45 -1.36 -29.54 17.63
N ASP A 46 -0.93 -30.80 17.47
CA ASP A 46 -0.69 -31.54 16.24
C ASP A 46 -1.85 -32.51 15.91
N ILE A 47 -3.07 -32.15 16.29
CA ILE A 47 -4.28 -32.93 16.00
C ILE A 47 -4.68 -32.70 14.52
N GLU A 48 -5.21 -33.74 13.86
CA GLU A 48 -5.59 -33.73 12.44
C GLU A 48 -4.38 -33.42 11.53
N ASP A 49 -4.44 -32.32 10.76
CA ASP A 49 -3.43 -31.90 9.79
C ASP A 49 -2.55 -30.75 10.32
N ALA A 50 -2.62 -30.47 11.63
CA ALA A 50 -1.88 -29.37 12.24
C ALA A 50 -0.37 -29.66 12.30
N ILE A 51 0.44 -28.65 11.97
CA ILE A 51 1.90 -28.70 12.02
C ILE A 51 2.39 -27.73 13.08
N VAL A 52 3.20 -28.22 14.01
CA VAL A 52 3.90 -27.37 14.99
C VAL A 52 5.24 -26.91 14.38
N MET A 53 5.43 -25.59 14.28
CA MET A 53 6.65 -25.00 13.73
C MET A 53 7.60 -24.46 14.81
N ASN A 54 8.91 -24.53 14.56
CA ASN A 54 9.91 -23.93 15.43
C ASN A 54 9.98 -22.41 15.23
N LYS A 55 9.65 -21.66 16.28
CA LYS A 55 9.73 -20.19 16.27
C LYS A 55 11.11 -19.66 15.89
N SER A 56 12.19 -20.28 16.38
CA SER A 56 13.57 -19.86 16.08
C SER A 56 13.90 -19.99 14.58
N SER A 57 13.32 -20.98 13.90
CA SER A 57 13.46 -21.13 12.44
C SER A 57 12.72 -20.04 11.68
N LEU A 58 11.54 -19.64 12.16
CA LEU A 58 10.75 -18.55 11.57
C LEU A 58 11.45 -17.20 11.72
N ASP A 59 12.01 -16.92 12.91
CA ASP A 59 12.75 -15.68 13.20
C ASP A 59 14.00 -15.54 12.30
N ARG A 60 14.58 -16.66 11.87
CA ARG A 60 15.71 -16.72 10.91
C ARG A 60 15.28 -16.59 9.45
N GLY A 61 13.98 -16.53 9.16
CA GLY A 61 13.45 -16.30 7.81
C GLY A 61 12.94 -17.55 7.07
N PHE A 62 12.72 -18.67 7.77
CA PHE A 62 12.01 -19.82 7.18
C PHE A 62 10.60 -19.40 6.74
N GLY A 63 10.22 -19.70 5.50
CA GLY A 63 8.92 -19.35 4.92
C GLY A 63 8.69 -17.85 4.66
N ARG A 64 9.72 -16.99 4.79
CA ARG A 64 9.54 -15.55 4.57
C ARG A 64 9.27 -15.25 3.10
N CYS A 65 8.15 -14.58 2.83
CA CYS A 65 7.74 -14.18 1.49
C CYS A 65 7.55 -12.66 1.37
N ILE A 66 7.72 -12.17 0.15
CA ILE A 66 7.41 -10.81 -0.28
C ILE A 66 6.11 -10.89 -1.08
N PHE A 67 5.14 -10.09 -0.66
CA PHE A 67 3.89 -9.90 -1.37
C PHE A 67 3.90 -8.54 -2.06
N MET A 68 3.78 -8.53 -3.37
CA MET A 68 3.66 -7.31 -4.16
C MET A 68 2.29 -7.26 -4.84
N LYS A 69 1.67 -6.09 -4.78
CA LYS A 69 0.38 -5.84 -5.40
C LYS A 69 0.42 -4.54 -6.17
N ARG A 70 0.05 -4.62 -7.44
CA ARG A 70 -0.08 -3.44 -8.29
C ARG A 70 -1.43 -2.78 -8.05
N TYR A 71 -1.40 -1.48 -7.80
CA TYR A 71 -2.55 -0.60 -7.90
C TYR A 71 -2.41 0.24 -9.16
N THR A 72 -3.50 0.41 -9.91
CA THR A 72 -3.46 1.16 -11.18
C THR A 72 -4.54 2.22 -11.17
N ALA A 73 -4.14 3.46 -11.44
CA ALA A 73 -5.03 4.57 -11.69
C ALA A 73 -4.97 4.96 -13.16
N VAL A 74 -6.14 5.11 -13.79
CA VAL A 74 -6.24 5.63 -15.15
C VAL A 74 -6.63 7.09 -15.08
N ARG A 75 -5.95 7.94 -15.85
CA ARG A 75 -6.34 9.32 -16.09
C ARG A 75 -7.34 9.36 -17.25
N GLN A 76 -8.62 9.51 -16.96
CA GLN A 76 -9.65 9.50 -17.99
C GLN A 76 -9.74 10.86 -18.68
N ARG A 77 -9.86 10.84 -20.02
CA ARG A 77 -10.21 12.01 -20.85
C ARG A 77 -11.67 11.88 -21.27
N TYR A 78 -12.40 12.98 -21.19
CA TYR A 78 -13.83 13.02 -21.48
C TYR A 78 -14.09 13.69 -22.84
N PRO A 79 -15.25 13.42 -23.48
CA PRO A 79 -15.60 13.99 -24.79
C PRO A 79 -15.68 15.52 -24.80
N ASN A 80 -15.98 16.14 -23.64
CA ASN A 80 -16.01 17.59 -23.49
C ASN A 80 -14.61 18.25 -23.46
N GLY A 81 -13.54 17.46 -23.64
CA GLY A 81 -12.14 17.92 -23.60
C GLY A 81 -11.57 18.06 -22.19
N THR A 82 -12.36 17.79 -21.15
CA THR A 82 -11.87 17.76 -19.77
C THR A 82 -11.15 16.44 -19.49
N ALA A 83 -10.28 16.43 -18.49
CA ALA A 83 -9.58 15.24 -18.06
C ALA A 83 -9.43 15.22 -16.54
N ASP A 84 -9.30 14.03 -15.99
CA ASP A 84 -8.86 13.83 -14.61
C ASP A 84 -7.50 14.50 -14.38
N ARG A 85 -7.25 14.92 -13.14
CA ARG A 85 -5.96 15.49 -12.73
C ARG A 85 -5.51 14.87 -11.42
N ILE A 86 -4.19 14.76 -11.24
CA ILE A 86 -3.56 14.37 -9.98
C ILE A 86 -2.86 15.63 -9.48
N ILE A 87 -3.03 15.94 -8.20
CA ILE A 87 -2.51 17.19 -7.61
C ILE A 87 -1.72 16.84 -6.35
N GLY A 88 -0.58 17.50 -6.17
CA GLY A 88 0.20 17.42 -4.94
C GLY A 88 -0.59 17.82 -3.70
N PRO A 89 -0.23 17.31 -2.52
CA PRO A 89 -0.86 17.71 -1.28
C PRO A 89 -0.60 19.20 -1.01
N ASN A 90 -1.60 19.90 -0.47
CA ASN A 90 -1.43 21.30 -0.08
C ASN A 90 -0.66 21.37 1.25
N ARG A 91 0.67 21.36 1.18
CA ARG A 91 1.58 21.40 2.35
C ARG A 91 1.57 22.76 3.08
N ALA A 92 1.01 23.82 2.49
CA ALA A 92 1.01 25.17 3.05
C ALA A 92 0.21 25.31 4.36
N GLY A 93 -0.79 24.45 4.59
CA GLY A 93 -1.54 24.40 5.85
C GLY A 93 -0.75 23.83 7.03
N ASP A 94 0.33 23.10 6.78
CA ASP A 94 1.12 22.41 7.80
C ASP A 94 2.17 23.33 8.45
N THR A 95 2.72 24.28 7.67
CA THR A 95 3.57 25.36 8.20
C THR A 95 2.75 26.33 9.06
N ALA A 96 1.51 26.61 8.68
CA ALA A 96 0.57 27.36 9.51
C ALA A 96 0.22 26.56 10.78
N GLY A 97 0.07 25.24 10.73
CA GLY A 97 -0.14 24.41 11.92
C GLY A 97 1.05 24.38 12.89
N ARG A 98 2.30 24.36 12.40
CA ARG A 98 3.50 24.42 13.25
C ARG A 98 3.79 25.82 13.79
N MET A 99 3.44 26.87 13.04
CA MET A 99 3.68 28.26 13.45
C MET A 99 2.51 28.84 14.26
N GLN A 100 1.25 28.41 14.04
CA GLN A 100 0.08 28.91 14.76
C GLN A 100 -0.15 28.26 16.13
N VAL A 101 0.37 27.07 16.42
CA VAL A 101 0.22 26.48 17.77
C VAL A 101 0.90 27.33 18.85
N SER A 102 1.90 28.16 18.49
CA SER A 102 2.48 29.16 19.41
C SER A 102 1.67 30.47 19.54
N TYR A 103 0.74 30.76 18.62
CA TYR A 103 -0.03 32.03 18.58
C TYR A 103 -1.54 31.86 18.77
N LEU A 104 -2.06 30.64 18.98
CA LEU A 104 -3.48 30.35 19.19
C LEU A 104 -3.84 30.04 20.65
N ASN A 105 -3.09 30.60 21.61
CA ASN A 105 -3.56 30.66 23.00
C ASN A 105 -4.43 31.90 23.28
N ASN A 106 -4.65 32.81 22.31
CA ASN A 106 -5.30 34.11 22.58
C ASN A 106 -6.24 34.68 21.49
N VAL A 107 -6.66 33.92 20.48
CA VAL A 107 -7.69 34.44 19.55
C VAL A 107 -8.67 33.32 19.20
N GLU A 108 -9.93 33.52 19.57
CA GLU A 108 -11.07 32.71 19.15
C GLU A 108 -11.19 32.70 17.62
N LEU A 109 -10.57 31.72 16.98
CA LEU A 109 -10.99 31.31 15.65
C LEU A 109 -12.16 30.35 15.81
N ASN A 110 -13.36 30.86 15.52
CA ASN A 110 -14.57 30.07 15.30
C ASN A 110 -14.43 29.19 14.04
N MET A 111 -13.45 28.31 14.03
CA MET A 111 -13.38 27.17 13.14
C MET A 111 -14.06 26.04 13.91
N SER A 112 -15.17 25.50 13.38
CA SER A 112 -15.89 24.46 14.12
C SER A 112 -14.92 23.31 14.44
N VAL A 113 -14.99 22.78 15.65
CA VAL A 113 -14.12 21.69 16.13
C VAL A 113 -14.10 20.52 15.14
N THR A 114 -15.23 20.27 14.47
CA THR A 114 -15.37 19.31 13.37
C THR A 114 -14.47 19.61 12.17
N ALA A 115 -14.33 20.86 11.74
CA ALA A 115 -13.46 21.26 10.62
C ALA A 115 -11.97 21.10 10.95
N PHE A 116 -11.57 21.35 12.20
CA PHE A 116 -10.19 21.15 12.63
C PHE A 116 -9.80 19.67 12.66
N ILE A 117 -10.72 18.81 13.15
CA ILE A 117 -10.52 17.35 13.17
C ILE A 117 -10.44 16.79 11.75
N THR A 118 -11.36 17.18 10.86
CA THR A 118 -11.38 16.67 9.47
C THR A 118 -10.14 17.12 8.69
N MET A 119 -9.65 18.34 8.88
CA MET A 119 -8.41 18.81 8.26
C MET A 119 -7.18 18.03 8.75
N LYS A 120 -7.08 17.74 10.05
CA LYS A 120 -5.99 16.92 10.61
C LYS A 120 -5.98 15.50 10.05
N VAL A 121 -7.15 14.89 9.90
CA VAL A 121 -7.30 13.54 9.35
C VAL A 121 -6.89 13.50 7.88
N LEU A 122 -7.28 14.51 7.09
CA LEU A 122 -6.94 14.58 5.66
C LEU A 122 -5.45 14.82 5.42
N VAL A 123 -4.82 15.69 6.23
CA VAL A 123 -3.36 15.92 6.18
C VAL A 123 -2.60 14.63 6.54
N ALA A 124 -3.04 13.90 7.56
CA ALA A 124 -2.45 12.62 7.92
C ALA A 124 -2.57 11.57 6.81
N ALA A 125 -3.72 11.53 6.12
CA ALA A 125 -3.95 10.59 5.01
C ALA A 125 -3.06 10.88 3.78
N MET A 126 -2.69 12.15 3.55
CA MET A 126 -1.86 12.58 2.41
C MET A 126 -0.35 12.64 2.69
N LYS A 127 0.08 12.21 3.88
CA LYS A 127 1.48 12.33 4.35
C LYS A 127 2.50 11.68 3.42
N ILE A 128 2.15 10.55 2.79
CA ILE A 128 3.05 9.75 1.96
C ILE A 128 3.18 10.25 0.52
N LEU A 129 2.43 11.30 0.14
CA LEU A 129 2.40 11.80 -1.23
C LEU A 129 3.55 12.79 -1.49
N ASP A 130 4.17 12.63 -2.66
CA ASP A 130 5.10 13.62 -3.21
C ASP A 130 4.35 14.82 -3.80
N ASP A 131 5.10 15.80 -4.29
CA ASP A 131 4.57 17.02 -4.92
C ASP A 131 3.74 16.75 -6.20
N ASP A 132 3.85 15.55 -6.78
CA ASP A 132 3.04 15.08 -7.90
C ASP A 132 1.66 14.54 -7.48
N GLY A 133 1.41 14.33 -6.19
CA GLY A 133 0.18 13.74 -5.67
C GLY A 133 0.13 12.21 -5.75
N ILE A 134 1.27 11.55 -5.93
CA ILE A 134 1.44 10.09 -5.93
C ILE A 134 2.35 9.70 -4.76
N ALA A 135 2.08 8.56 -4.13
CA ALA A 135 2.87 8.07 -3.00
C ALA A 135 4.33 7.81 -3.35
N ALA A 136 5.25 8.33 -2.55
CA ALA A 136 6.69 8.22 -2.76
C ALA A 136 7.19 6.78 -2.62
N PRO A 137 8.09 6.28 -3.50
CA PRO A 137 8.76 5.01 -3.30
C PRO A 137 9.57 5.00 -2.00
N GLY A 138 9.54 3.89 -1.26
CA GLY A 138 10.20 3.70 0.04
C GLY A 138 9.39 4.15 1.26
N GLU A 139 8.28 4.88 1.07
CA GLU A 139 7.41 5.27 2.18
C GLU A 139 6.52 4.11 2.64
N ILE A 140 6.25 4.07 3.94
CA ILE A 140 5.38 3.06 4.55
C ILE A 140 3.91 3.50 4.40
N ILE A 141 3.14 2.74 3.64
CA ILE A 141 1.71 2.92 3.51
C ILE A 141 0.97 2.21 4.65
N SER A 142 0.07 2.95 5.29
CA SER A 142 -0.76 2.45 6.39
C SER A 142 -2.25 2.50 6.00
N PRO A 143 -3.12 1.78 6.73
CA PRO A 143 -4.56 1.82 6.48
C PRO A 143 -5.07 3.26 6.39
N ASN A 144 -5.94 3.52 5.41
CA ASN A 144 -6.56 4.82 5.11
C ASN A 144 -5.62 5.91 4.55
N HIS A 145 -4.34 5.62 4.30
CA HIS A 145 -3.51 6.55 3.53
C HIS A 145 -4.01 6.67 2.10
N ILE A 146 -3.93 7.87 1.54
CA ILE A 146 -4.16 8.14 0.12
C ILE A 146 -2.86 7.88 -0.61
N TYR A 147 -2.88 7.00 -1.62
CA TYR A 147 -1.71 6.72 -2.44
C TYR A 147 -1.72 7.48 -3.77
N ILE A 148 -2.91 7.89 -4.25
CA ILE A 148 -3.05 8.76 -5.41
C ILE A 148 -4.13 9.80 -5.12
N ASN A 149 -3.74 11.07 -5.07
CA ASN A 149 -4.64 12.20 -4.90
C ASN A 149 -5.21 12.66 -6.26
N LYS A 150 -6.19 11.89 -6.74
CA LYS A 150 -6.87 12.14 -8.00
C LYS A 150 -8.12 13.00 -7.81
N GLN A 151 -8.38 13.87 -8.79
CA GLN A 151 -9.61 14.63 -8.92
C GLN A 151 -10.23 14.42 -10.30
N SER A 152 -11.56 14.30 -10.32
CA SER A 152 -12.34 14.15 -11.55
C SER A 152 -13.23 15.36 -11.78
N PRO A 153 -13.41 15.82 -13.04
CA PRO A 153 -14.38 16.85 -13.37
C PRO A 153 -15.78 16.42 -12.92
N ILE A 154 -16.54 17.36 -12.37
CA ILE A 154 -17.94 17.13 -11.97
C ILE A 154 -18.81 16.97 -13.22
N GLU A 155 -18.59 17.85 -14.21
CA GLU A 155 -19.31 17.86 -15.48
C GLU A 155 -18.46 17.21 -16.58
N THR A 156 -18.96 16.14 -17.18
CA THR A 156 -18.23 15.32 -18.17
C THR A 156 -18.89 15.31 -19.55
N ARG A 157 -20.13 15.80 -19.66
CA ARG A 157 -20.93 15.74 -20.88
C ARG A 157 -20.98 17.10 -21.59
N ASN A 158 -21.35 18.14 -20.85
CA ASN A 158 -21.51 19.47 -21.43
C ASN A 158 -20.18 20.24 -21.45
N ARG A 159 -20.02 21.13 -22.44
CA ARG A 159 -18.87 22.04 -22.51
C ARG A 159 -19.14 23.24 -21.60
N VAL A 160 -18.30 23.41 -20.58
CA VAL A 160 -18.40 24.47 -19.57
C VAL A 160 -17.17 25.39 -19.63
N SER A 161 -17.37 26.68 -19.36
CA SER A 161 -16.30 27.70 -19.33
C SER A 161 -15.40 27.58 -18.10
N ALA A 162 -15.95 27.13 -16.97
CA ALA A 162 -15.21 26.85 -15.74
C ALA A 162 -15.36 25.37 -15.36
N ILE A 163 -14.23 24.70 -15.12
CA ILE A 163 -14.20 23.27 -14.80
C ILE A 163 -14.11 23.10 -13.28
N ALA A 164 -15.19 22.59 -12.68
CA ALA A 164 -15.21 22.21 -11.28
C ALA A 164 -14.79 20.74 -11.12
N TYR A 165 -14.01 20.47 -10.07
CA TYR A 165 -13.45 19.14 -9.78
C TYR A 165 -13.93 18.63 -8.42
N ARG A 166 -14.16 17.32 -8.33
CA ARG A 166 -14.40 16.60 -7.06
C ARG A 166 -13.21 15.69 -6.75
N SER A 167 -12.95 15.43 -5.47
CA SER A 167 -11.95 14.44 -5.07
C SER A 167 -12.41 13.03 -5.46
N THR A 168 -11.52 12.30 -6.10
CA THR A 168 -11.66 10.89 -6.49
C THR A 168 -10.36 10.15 -6.13
N GLU A 169 -9.84 10.48 -4.94
CA GLU A 169 -8.62 9.92 -4.38
C GLU A 169 -8.70 8.40 -4.21
N GLN A 170 -7.56 7.76 -4.34
CA GLN A 170 -7.44 6.33 -4.11
C GLN A 170 -6.82 6.08 -2.73
N THR A 171 -7.59 5.43 -1.86
CA THR A 171 -7.21 5.12 -0.49
C THR A 171 -6.81 3.65 -0.32
N PHE A 172 -5.86 3.43 0.57
CA PHE A 172 -5.38 2.09 0.91
C PHE A 172 -6.19 1.50 2.06
N ASN A 173 -7.21 0.73 1.71
CA ASN A 173 -8.20 0.20 2.66
C ASN A 173 -7.87 -1.24 3.11
N LYS A 174 -6.63 -1.49 3.53
CA LYS A 174 -6.20 -2.80 4.07
C LYS A 174 -5.90 -2.71 5.55
N CYS A 175 -5.97 -3.85 6.24
CA CYS A 175 -5.68 -3.96 7.68
C CYS A 175 -4.18 -4.05 8.00
N TYR A 176 -3.36 -4.35 7.00
CA TYR A 176 -1.90 -4.39 7.10
C TYR A 176 -1.29 -3.15 6.46
N GLY A 177 -0.08 -2.77 6.87
CA GLY A 177 0.73 -1.78 6.18
C GLY A 177 1.61 -2.42 5.10
N GLY A 178 2.23 -1.60 4.27
CA GLY A 178 3.18 -2.04 3.25
C GLY A 178 4.20 -0.96 2.93
N GLU A 179 5.08 -1.23 1.98
CA GLU A 179 6.00 -0.26 1.43
C GLU A 179 5.60 0.04 -0.01
N VAL A 180 5.68 1.32 -0.39
CA VAL A 180 5.51 1.71 -1.79
C VAL A 180 6.80 1.37 -2.54
N VAL A 181 6.75 0.37 -3.41
CA VAL A 181 7.96 -0.12 -4.09
C VAL A 181 8.33 0.75 -5.29
N ASP A 182 7.34 1.16 -6.09
CA ASP A 182 7.52 1.94 -7.32
C ASP A 182 6.32 2.88 -7.62
N LYS A 183 6.54 3.78 -8.58
CA LYS A 183 5.56 4.72 -9.15
C LYS A 183 5.35 4.45 -10.63
#